data_AF-A0A4U1JNY9-F1
#
_entry.id   AF-A0A4U1JNY9-F1
#
_cell.length_a   1.000
_cell.length_b   1.000
_cell.length_c   1.000
_cell.angle_alpha   90.00
_cell.angle_beta   90.00
_cell.angle_gamma   90.00
#
_symmetry.space_group_name_H-M   'P 1'
#
loop_
_entity.id
_entity.type
_entity.pdbx_description
1 polymer ?
#
loop_
_entity_poly.entity_id
_entity_poly.type
_entity_poly.pdbx_seq_one_letter_code
_entity_poly.pdbx_strand_id
1 'polypeptide(L)'
;MRLSALIVLALCGCAPVPPEIPPPEITPAEAARIAAPDPALAVRIAQLMPRLRAEERARDARALSEGRGLSPREQDIARRVGVRHPEKVRLLALAQIAPMTDPELARLFRVERAWGLTTGYGITVTQAPVPDWLLAHELVHVAQYERLGAEPMLRRTLTESLVLPGNLIPIEREAIARGDAVAKSPAYGY
;
A
#
# COMPACT_ATOMS: atom_id res chain seq x y z
N MET A 1 38.07 15.78 -3.78
CA MET A 1 38.34 14.70 -2.80
C MET A 1 37.18 14.65 -1.82
N ARG A 2 36.42 13.53 -1.82
CA ARG A 2 35.39 13.07 -0.84
C ARG A 2 34.14 13.96 -0.68
N LEU A 3 33.04 13.68 -1.37
CA LEU A 3 31.97 12.69 -1.05
C LEU A 3 31.58 12.65 0.43
N SER A 4 30.37 13.12 0.73
CA SER A 4 29.50 12.63 1.81
C SER A 4 28.04 12.81 1.38
N ALA A 5 27.57 11.84 0.60
CA ALA A 5 26.16 11.58 0.37
C ALA A 5 25.66 10.67 1.51
N LEU A 6 24.59 11.07 2.20
CA LEU A 6 23.78 10.18 3.02
C LEU A 6 22.43 10.85 3.29
N ILE A 7 21.50 10.69 2.35
CA ILE A 7 20.07 10.92 2.56
C ILE A 7 19.42 9.54 2.60
N VAL A 8 19.12 9.06 3.81
CA VAL A 8 18.33 7.86 4.04
C VAL A 8 16.86 8.25 3.92
N LEU A 9 16.28 8.03 2.74
CA LEU A 9 14.87 8.27 2.44
C LEU A 9 14.07 6.97 2.66
N ALA A 10 13.74 6.65 3.92
CA ALA A 10 12.79 5.59 4.24
C ALA A 10 11.38 6.21 4.30
N LEU A 11 10.71 6.27 3.14
CA LEU A 11 9.35 6.77 3.01
C LEU A 11 8.48 5.67 2.43
N CYS A 12 7.39 5.39 3.15
CA CYS A 12 6.20 4.70 2.66
C CYS A 12 5.43 5.56 1.64
N GLY A 13 6.17 6.18 0.72
CA GLY A 13 5.67 6.94 -0.40
C GLY A 13 6.32 6.37 -1.65
N CYS A 14 5.49 6.04 -2.63
CA CYS A 14 5.88 5.57 -3.95
C CYS A 14 6.71 6.65 -4.66
N ALA A 15 7.99 6.79 -4.30
CA ALA A 15 8.95 7.63 -5.00
C ALA A 15 9.61 6.84 -6.14
N PRO A 16 9.96 7.50 -7.25
CA PRO A 16 10.63 6.85 -8.36
C PRO A 16 12.00 6.30 -7.93
N VAL A 17 12.22 5.01 -8.21
CA VAL A 17 13.52 4.35 -8.05
C VAL A 17 14.30 4.52 -9.37
N PRO A 18 15.58 4.97 -9.35
CA PRO A 18 16.38 5.08 -10.56
C PRO A 18 16.62 3.69 -11.20
N PRO A 19 16.69 3.60 -12.55
CA PRO A 19 16.54 2.35 -13.32
C PRO A 19 17.72 1.36 -13.28
N GLU A 20 18.66 1.45 -12.34
CA GLU A 20 19.92 0.67 -12.40
C GLU A 20 20.21 -0.22 -11.19
N ILE A 21 19.35 -0.25 -10.17
CA ILE A 21 19.52 -1.16 -9.03
C ILE A 21 18.21 -1.94 -8.85
N PRO A 22 18.17 -3.26 -9.15
CA PRO A 22 17.00 -4.05 -8.81
C PRO A 22 16.72 -3.90 -7.31
N PRO A 23 15.45 -3.77 -6.89
CA PRO A 23 15.15 -3.61 -5.47
C PRO A 23 15.80 -4.77 -4.70
N PRO A 24 16.53 -4.49 -3.60
CA PRO A 24 17.28 -5.52 -2.90
C PRO A 24 16.39 -6.72 -2.57
N GLU A 25 16.94 -7.92 -2.80
CA GLU A 25 16.23 -9.15 -2.54
C GLU A 25 15.98 -9.32 -1.04
N ILE A 26 14.80 -9.86 -0.70
CA ILE A 26 14.47 -10.23 0.67
C ILE A 26 15.38 -11.40 1.05
N THR A 27 16.22 -11.21 2.05
CA THR A 27 17.15 -12.25 2.51
C THR A 27 16.37 -13.43 3.12
N PRO A 28 16.95 -14.65 3.13
CA PRO A 28 16.33 -15.78 3.80
C PRO A 28 16.00 -15.52 5.28
N ALA A 29 16.84 -14.73 5.96
CA ALA A 29 16.62 -14.33 7.36
C ALA A 29 15.39 -13.41 7.52
N GLU A 30 15.24 -12.42 6.65
CA GLU A 30 14.07 -11.54 6.65
C GLU A 30 12.79 -12.31 6.30
N ALA A 31 12.85 -13.18 5.28
CA ALA A 31 11.73 -14.04 4.91
C ALA A 31 11.30 -14.95 6.07
N ALA A 32 12.26 -15.57 6.77
CA ALA A 32 12.00 -16.39 7.95
C ALA A 32 11.36 -15.58 9.07
N ARG A 33 11.83 -14.35 9.31
CA ARG A 33 11.30 -13.46 10.35
C ARG A 33 9.90 -12.93 10.05
N ILE A 34 9.55 -12.75 8.78
CA ILE A 34 8.17 -12.43 8.35
C ILE A 34 7.26 -13.65 8.54
N ALA A 35 7.72 -14.84 8.14
CA ALA A 35 6.93 -16.07 8.23
C ALA A 35 6.70 -16.50 9.69
N ALA A 36 7.70 -16.32 10.55
CA ALA A 36 7.65 -16.65 11.97
C ALA A 36 8.27 -15.51 12.81
N PRO A 37 7.48 -14.48 13.16
CA PRO A 37 7.95 -13.37 13.99
C PRO A 37 8.51 -13.84 15.33
N ASP A 38 9.69 -13.33 15.69
CA ASP A 38 10.25 -13.52 17.03
C ASP A 38 9.30 -12.96 18.12
N PRO A 39 9.38 -13.41 19.39
CA PRO A 39 8.44 -12.99 20.43
C PRO A 39 8.33 -11.47 20.62
N ALA A 40 9.44 -10.73 20.46
CA ALA A 40 9.43 -9.28 20.61
C ALA A 40 8.65 -8.61 19.46
N LEU A 41 8.86 -9.06 18.22
CA LEU A 41 8.11 -8.62 17.06
C LEU A 41 6.62 -9.00 17.17
N ALA A 42 6.31 -10.22 17.63
CA ALA A 42 4.94 -10.69 17.81
C ALA A 42 4.16 -9.84 18.83
N VAL A 43 4.79 -9.48 19.97
CA VAL A 43 4.20 -8.57 20.96
C VAL A 43 3.94 -7.20 20.36
N ARG A 44 4.90 -6.64 19.61
CA ARG A 44 4.75 -5.34 18.95
C ARG A 44 3.63 -5.32 17.91
N ILE A 45 3.52 -6.38 17.10
CA ILE A 45 2.40 -6.56 16.17
C ILE A 45 1.08 -6.59 16.94
N ALA A 46 0.97 -7.38 18.01
CA ALA A 46 -0.25 -7.49 18.79
C ALA A 46 -0.71 -6.14 19.40
N GLN A 47 0.24 -5.28 19.81
CA GLN A 47 -0.04 -3.95 20.35
C GLN A 47 -0.53 -2.95 19.30
N LEU A 48 0.00 -3.00 18.08
CA LEU A 48 -0.31 -2.05 17.01
C LEU A 48 -1.55 -2.43 16.20
N MET A 49 -1.84 -3.74 16.07
CA MET A 49 -2.93 -4.24 15.23
C MET A 49 -4.31 -3.61 15.51
N PRO A 50 -4.78 -3.47 16.76
CA PRO A 50 -6.08 -2.84 17.03
C PRO A 50 -6.15 -1.39 16.55
N ARG A 51 -5.06 -0.64 16.68
CA ARG A 51 -4.97 0.77 16.27
C ARG A 51 -4.96 0.90 14.75
N LEU A 52 -4.17 0.05 14.09
CA LEU A 52 -4.14 -0.01 12.63
C LEU A 52 -5.50 -0.41 12.06
N ARG A 53 -6.19 -1.37 12.68
CA ARG A 53 -7.54 -1.78 12.27
C ARG A 53 -8.58 -0.68 12.48
N ALA A 54 -8.48 0.10 13.55
CA ALA A 54 -9.39 1.22 13.80
C ALA A 54 -9.20 2.34 12.75
N GLU A 55 -7.95 2.70 12.47
CA GLU A 55 -7.59 3.70 11.45
C GLU A 55 -8.05 3.27 10.06
N GLU A 56 -7.79 2.02 9.67
CA GLU A 56 -8.23 1.47 8.38
C GLU A 56 -9.75 1.51 8.25
N ARG A 57 -10.51 1.16 9.29
CA ARG A 57 -11.98 1.17 9.24
C ARG A 57 -12.53 2.58 9.09
N ALA A 58 -11.94 3.55 9.78
CA ALA A 58 -12.34 4.94 9.69
C ALA A 58 -12.10 5.50 8.28
N ARG A 59 -10.96 5.16 7.67
CA ARG A 59 -10.61 5.56 6.30
C ARG A 59 -11.51 4.89 5.25
N ASP A 60 -11.75 3.58 5.38
CA ASP A 60 -12.66 2.83 4.49
C ASP A 60 -14.08 3.38 4.59
N ALA A 61 -14.62 3.55 5.79
CA ALA A 61 -15.96 4.11 6.00
C ALA A 61 -16.11 5.50 5.37
N ARG A 62 -15.09 6.35 5.50
CA ARG A 62 -15.09 7.67 4.87
C ARG A 62 -15.08 7.58 3.35
N ALA A 63 -14.17 6.80 2.78
CA ALA A 63 -14.09 6.62 1.33
C ALA A 63 -15.37 5.98 0.75
N LEU A 64 -15.99 5.05 1.47
CA LEU A 64 -17.26 4.43 1.08
C LEU A 64 -18.44 5.40 1.10
N SER A 65 -18.43 6.36 2.04
CA SER A 65 -19.48 7.37 2.19
C SER A 65 -19.33 8.54 1.24
N GLU A 66 -18.10 9.03 1.04
CA GLU A 66 -17.81 10.28 0.31
C GLU A 66 -17.31 10.03 -1.12
N GLY A 67 -16.78 8.83 -1.40
CA GLY A 67 -16.16 8.50 -2.67
C GLY A 67 -17.19 8.21 -3.77
N ARG A 68 -16.78 8.46 -5.02
CA ARG A 68 -17.58 8.08 -6.20
C ARG A 68 -17.40 6.60 -6.52
N GLY A 69 -18.39 5.99 -7.16
CA GLY A 69 -18.21 4.67 -7.78
C GLY A 69 -17.19 4.70 -8.93
N LEU A 70 -16.67 3.52 -9.26
CA LEU A 70 -15.87 3.33 -10.47
C LEU A 70 -16.76 3.44 -11.72
N SER A 71 -16.29 4.17 -12.71
CA SER A 71 -16.87 4.20 -14.06
C SER A 71 -16.74 2.83 -14.75
N PRO A 72 -17.49 2.56 -15.84
CA PRO A 72 -17.40 1.28 -16.54
C PRO A 72 -15.98 0.90 -16.97
N ARG A 73 -15.19 1.88 -17.42
CA ARG A 73 -13.78 1.71 -17.79
C ARG A 73 -12.90 1.36 -16.60
N GLU A 74 -13.10 2.02 -15.46
CA GLU A 74 -12.35 1.74 -14.23
C GLU A 74 -12.73 0.37 -13.64
N GLN A 75 -13.99 -0.05 -13.79
CA GLN A 75 -14.39 -1.41 -13.42
C GLN A 75 -13.74 -2.48 -14.31
N ASP A 76 -13.48 -2.20 -15.58
CA ASP A 76 -12.71 -3.10 -16.45
C ASP A 76 -11.27 -3.28 -15.94
N ILE A 77 -10.60 -2.16 -15.59
CA ILE A 77 -9.27 -2.20 -14.94
C ILE A 77 -9.32 -3.06 -13.67
N ALA A 78 -10.32 -2.83 -12.81
CA ALA A 78 -10.51 -3.58 -11.57
C ALA A 78 -10.61 -5.09 -11.80
N ARG A 79 -11.43 -5.52 -12.78
CA ARG A 79 -11.55 -6.94 -13.13
C ARG A 79 -10.24 -7.52 -13.66
N ARG A 80 -9.52 -6.77 -14.51
CA ARG A 80 -8.23 -7.20 -15.09
C ARG A 80 -7.16 -7.39 -14.03
N VAL A 81 -7.13 -6.55 -13.00
CA VAL A 81 -6.22 -6.76 -11.85
C VAL A 81 -6.76 -7.78 -10.84
N GLY A 82 -7.97 -8.31 -11.01
CA GLY A 82 -8.51 -9.42 -10.20
C GLY A 82 -9.45 -9.03 -9.06
N VAL A 83 -10.02 -7.82 -9.07
CA VAL A 83 -11.11 -7.43 -8.16
C VAL A 83 -12.39 -8.16 -8.57
N ARG A 84 -13.02 -8.85 -7.61
CA ARG A 84 -14.25 -9.64 -7.81
C ARG A 84 -15.50 -8.77 -7.75
N HIS A 85 -15.52 -7.73 -6.91
CA HIS A 85 -16.65 -6.85 -6.71
C HIS A 85 -16.33 -5.37 -7.01
N PRO A 86 -16.00 -5.02 -8.27
CA PRO A 86 -15.62 -3.66 -8.64
C PRO A 86 -16.74 -2.63 -8.37
N GLU A 87 -18.00 -3.04 -8.31
CA GLU A 87 -19.16 -2.20 -8.00
C GLU A 87 -19.17 -1.66 -6.56
N LYS A 88 -18.48 -2.34 -5.63
CA LYS A 88 -18.35 -1.94 -4.22
C LYS A 88 -17.26 -0.90 -4.02
N VAL A 89 -16.33 -0.76 -4.96
CA VAL A 89 -15.20 0.16 -4.83
C VAL A 89 -15.69 1.61 -4.85
N ARG A 90 -15.11 2.42 -3.98
CA ARG A 90 -15.34 3.87 -3.92
C ARG A 90 -14.02 4.62 -3.95
N LEU A 91 -13.94 5.61 -4.83
CA LEU A 91 -12.77 6.44 -5.05
C LEU A 91 -13.01 7.85 -4.49
N LEU A 92 -12.26 8.20 -3.46
CA LEU A 92 -12.30 9.51 -2.80
C LEU A 92 -11.06 10.32 -3.19
N ALA A 93 -11.25 11.40 -3.95
CA ALA A 93 -10.16 12.32 -4.28
C ALA A 93 -10.03 13.39 -3.18
N LEU A 94 -8.83 13.55 -2.62
CA LEU A 94 -8.50 14.57 -1.62
C LEU A 94 -7.28 15.38 -2.11
N ALA A 95 -7.10 16.60 -1.60
CA ALA A 95 -5.87 17.35 -1.86
C ALA A 95 -4.63 16.66 -1.23
N GLN A 96 -4.83 16.01 -0.08
CA GLN A 96 -3.80 15.26 0.62
C GLN A 96 -4.45 14.16 1.48
N ILE A 97 -3.73 13.05 1.68
CA ILE A 97 -4.08 12.01 2.65
C ILE A 97 -3.58 12.46 4.03
N ALA A 98 -4.47 12.48 5.03
CA ALA A 98 -4.06 12.80 6.40
C ALA A 98 -3.07 11.73 6.93
N PRO A 99 -2.08 12.10 7.75
CA PRO A 99 -1.17 11.13 8.38
C PRO A 99 -1.95 10.18 9.31
N MET A 100 -1.33 9.06 9.69
CA MET A 100 -1.92 8.15 10.68
C MET A 100 -2.09 8.86 12.03
N THR A 101 -3.17 8.56 12.75
CA THR A 101 -3.45 9.17 14.07
C THR A 101 -2.50 8.69 15.18
N ASP A 102 -2.13 7.41 15.17
CA ASP A 102 -1.16 6.85 16.11
C ASP A 102 0.28 7.22 15.69
N PRO A 103 1.12 7.77 16.58
CA PRO A 103 2.47 8.22 16.23
C PRO A 103 3.42 7.13 15.73
N GLU A 104 3.29 5.90 16.24
CA GLU A 104 4.14 4.80 15.80
C GLU A 104 3.73 4.33 14.40
N LEU A 105 2.42 4.22 14.17
CA LEU A 105 1.89 3.94 12.83
C LEU A 105 2.22 5.06 11.84
N ALA A 106 2.22 6.33 12.25
CA ALA A 106 2.60 7.45 11.38
C ALA A 106 4.09 7.42 10.99
N ARG A 107 4.94 6.85 11.85
CA ARG A 107 6.36 6.64 11.53
C ARG A 107 6.57 5.49 10.56
N LEU A 108 5.78 4.42 10.69
CA LEU A 108 5.84 3.25 9.81
C LEU A 108 5.21 3.53 8.45
N PHE A 109 4.01 4.12 8.45
CA PHE A 109 3.19 4.39 7.28
C PHE A 109 3.11 5.89 7.04
N ARG A 110 4.02 6.40 6.20
CA ARG A 110 4.08 7.80 5.72
C ARG A 110 2.99 8.09 4.66
N VAL A 111 1.75 7.75 4.97
CA VAL A 111 0.60 7.84 4.05
C VAL A 111 0.34 9.26 3.53
N GLU A 112 0.80 10.28 4.25
CA GLU A 112 0.68 11.68 3.85
C GLU A 112 1.51 12.04 2.60
N ARG A 113 2.38 11.12 2.17
CA ARG A 113 3.24 11.23 0.99
C ARG A 113 2.79 10.34 -0.16
N ALA A 114 1.74 9.54 0.05
CA ALA A 114 1.25 8.60 -0.95
C ALA A 114 0.33 9.30 -1.96
N TRP A 115 0.35 8.80 -3.20
CA TRP A 115 -0.61 9.24 -4.22
C TRP A 115 -1.95 8.52 -4.11
N GLY A 116 -1.94 7.33 -3.55
CA GLY A 116 -3.12 6.52 -3.27
C GLY A 116 -2.99 5.78 -1.94
N LEU A 117 -4.13 5.41 -1.38
CA LEU A 117 -4.23 4.53 -0.21
C LEU A 117 -5.52 3.74 -0.31
N THR A 118 -5.39 2.42 -0.27
CA THR A 118 -6.52 1.49 -0.26
C THR A 118 -6.77 0.94 1.14
N THR A 119 -8.03 0.99 1.56
CA THR A 119 -8.52 0.41 2.81
C THR A 119 -9.82 -0.32 2.49
N GLY A 120 -9.79 -1.66 2.42
CA GLY A 120 -10.98 -2.43 2.05
C GLY A 120 -11.43 -2.17 0.60
N TYR A 121 -12.63 -1.62 0.43
CA TYR A 121 -13.14 -1.20 -0.89
C TYR A 121 -13.01 0.31 -1.12
N GLY A 122 -12.68 1.08 -0.08
CA GLY A 122 -12.35 2.49 -0.19
C GLY A 122 -10.94 2.72 -0.73
N ILE A 123 -10.82 3.59 -1.72
CA ILE A 123 -9.55 4.07 -2.25
C ILE A 123 -9.53 5.59 -2.10
N THR A 124 -8.51 6.12 -1.43
CA THR A 124 -8.25 7.56 -1.37
C THR A 124 -7.11 7.91 -2.31
N VAL A 125 -7.23 8.97 -3.10
CA VAL A 125 -6.19 9.41 -4.05
C VAL A 125 -5.96 10.93 -3.95
N THR A 126 -4.74 11.36 -4.29
CA THR A 126 -4.38 12.78 -4.31
C THR A 126 -4.27 13.39 -5.71
N GLN A 127 -4.41 12.58 -6.76
CA GLN A 127 -4.38 13.02 -8.15
C GLN A 127 -5.78 13.01 -8.76
N ALA A 128 -6.13 14.06 -9.50
CA ALA A 128 -7.36 14.15 -10.28
C ALA A 128 -7.06 14.85 -11.63
N PRO A 129 -7.29 14.19 -12.79
CA PRO A 129 -7.80 12.83 -12.95
C PRO A 129 -6.82 11.77 -12.43
N VAL A 130 -7.35 10.64 -11.96
CA VAL A 130 -6.54 9.51 -11.46
C VAL A 130 -5.93 8.79 -12.65
N PRO A 131 -4.59 8.66 -12.74
CA PRO A 131 -3.97 7.88 -13.79
C PRO A 131 -4.30 6.38 -13.66
N ASP A 132 -4.43 5.69 -14.78
CA ASP A 132 -4.77 4.26 -14.78
C ASP A 132 -3.77 3.39 -14.04
N TRP A 133 -2.48 3.71 -14.11
CA TRP A 133 -1.45 2.94 -13.42
C TRP A 133 -1.59 3.03 -11.90
N LEU A 134 -1.94 4.22 -11.39
CA LEU A 134 -2.17 4.44 -9.97
C LEU A 134 -3.44 3.70 -9.54
N LEU A 135 -4.51 3.84 -10.33
CA LEU A 135 -5.75 3.14 -10.07
C LEU A 135 -5.57 1.61 -10.11
N ALA A 136 -4.85 1.09 -11.09
CA ALA A 136 -4.58 -0.35 -11.21
C ALA A 136 -3.80 -0.87 -9.98
N HIS A 137 -2.78 -0.14 -9.52
CA HIS A 137 -2.04 -0.46 -8.30
C HIS A 137 -2.96 -0.53 -7.07
N GLU A 138 -3.75 0.52 -6.81
CA GLU A 138 -4.69 0.55 -5.68
C GLU A 138 -5.75 -0.56 -5.77
N LEU A 139 -6.22 -0.88 -6.98
CA LEU A 139 -7.16 -1.98 -7.19
C LEU A 139 -6.55 -3.36 -6.94
N VAL A 140 -5.24 -3.55 -7.07
CA VAL A 140 -4.60 -4.79 -6.61
C VAL A 140 -4.72 -4.93 -5.10
N HIS A 141 -4.58 -3.84 -4.34
CA HIS A 141 -4.81 -3.89 -2.89
C HIS A 141 -6.26 -4.26 -2.56
N VAL A 142 -7.25 -3.77 -3.30
CA VAL A 142 -8.65 -4.23 -3.16
C VAL A 142 -8.75 -5.74 -3.39
N ALA A 143 -8.12 -6.26 -4.44
CA ALA A 143 -8.09 -7.70 -4.71
C ALA A 143 -7.37 -8.49 -3.60
N GLN A 144 -6.32 -7.93 -2.98
CA GLN A 144 -5.65 -8.53 -1.83
C GLN A 144 -6.56 -8.55 -0.60
N TYR A 145 -7.29 -7.46 -0.31
CA TYR A 145 -8.31 -7.41 0.74
C TYR A 145 -9.40 -8.45 0.53
N GLU A 146 -9.92 -8.57 -0.69
CA GLU A 146 -10.91 -9.58 -1.04
C GLU A 146 -10.36 -11.01 -0.85
N ARG A 147 -9.10 -11.26 -1.22
CA ARG A 147 -8.48 -12.59 -1.13
C ARG A 147 -8.11 -12.99 0.30
N LEU A 148 -7.61 -12.06 1.10
CA LEU A 148 -7.09 -12.31 2.45
C LEU A 148 -8.11 -12.07 3.56
N GLY A 149 -9.07 -11.18 3.33
CA GLY A 149 -9.78 -10.51 4.42
C GLY A 149 -8.92 -9.44 5.09
N ALA A 150 -9.58 -8.50 5.76
CA ALA A 150 -8.91 -7.29 6.22
C ALA A 150 -7.91 -7.50 7.37
N GLU A 151 -8.20 -8.38 8.33
CA GLU A 151 -7.27 -8.62 9.44
C GLU A 151 -5.98 -9.34 8.98
N PRO A 152 -6.03 -10.42 8.18
CA PRO A 152 -4.82 -11.03 7.62
C PRO A 152 -4.06 -10.09 6.67
N MET A 153 -4.75 -9.28 5.87
CA MET A 153 -4.14 -8.23 5.03
C MET A 153 -3.32 -7.25 5.88
N LEU A 154 -3.94 -6.64 6.89
CA LEU A 154 -3.30 -5.65 7.76
C LEU A 154 -2.15 -6.25 8.58
N ARG A 155 -2.33 -7.47 9.11
CA ARG A 155 -1.29 -8.18 9.85
C ARG A 155 -0.07 -8.42 8.97
N ARG A 156 -0.29 -8.82 7.71
CA ARG A 156 0.78 -9.03 6.75
C ARG A 156 1.50 -7.72 6.43
N THR A 157 0.77 -6.67 6.05
CA THR A 157 1.35 -5.34 5.78
C THR A 157 2.17 -4.85 6.97
N LEU A 158 1.63 -4.91 8.19
CA LEU A 158 2.33 -4.48 9.40
C LEU A 158 3.60 -5.30 9.67
N THR A 159 3.52 -6.62 9.53
CA THR A 159 4.68 -7.50 9.76
C THR A 159 5.78 -7.20 8.75
N GLU A 160 5.44 -7.11 7.46
CA GLU A 160 6.38 -6.80 6.40
C GLU A 160 7.01 -5.42 6.60
N SER A 161 6.24 -4.38 6.93
CA SER A 161 6.76 -3.02 7.19
C SER A 161 7.59 -2.88 8.47
N LEU A 162 7.44 -3.80 9.44
CA LEU A 162 8.27 -3.84 10.65
C LEU A 162 9.60 -4.55 10.42
N VAL A 163 9.68 -5.45 9.43
CA VAL A 163 10.89 -6.23 9.12
C VAL A 163 11.69 -5.59 8.00
N LEU A 164 11.02 -5.09 6.96
CA LEU A 164 11.65 -4.62 5.73
C LEU A 164 11.52 -3.10 5.58
N PRO A 165 12.54 -2.42 5.02
CA PRO A 165 12.46 -1.01 4.69
C PRO A 165 11.75 -0.76 3.35
N GLY A 166 10.98 0.33 3.27
CA GLY A 166 10.51 0.91 2.00
C GLY A 166 9.72 -0.04 1.09
N ASN A 167 9.92 0.10 -0.22
CA ASN A 167 9.17 -0.63 -1.27
C ASN A 167 9.58 -2.11 -1.42
N LEU A 168 10.36 -2.65 -0.46
CA LEU A 168 10.77 -4.04 -0.46
C LEU A 168 9.68 -4.99 0.05
N ILE A 169 8.59 -4.44 0.61
CA ILE A 169 7.55 -5.26 1.22
C ILE A 169 6.80 -6.08 0.13
N PRO A 170 6.73 -7.41 0.28
CA PRO A 170 6.10 -8.30 -0.70
C PRO A 170 4.70 -7.89 -1.16
N ILE A 171 3.89 -7.33 -0.26
CA ILE A 171 2.51 -6.95 -0.58
C ILE A 171 2.45 -5.81 -1.61
N GLU A 172 3.39 -4.87 -1.57
CA GLU A 172 3.55 -3.78 -2.54
C GLU A 172 4.15 -4.29 -3.84
N ARG A 173 5.11 -5.22 -3.78
CA ARG A 173 5.69 -5.84 -4.99
C ARG A 173 4.63 -6.58 -5.81
N GLU A 174 3.70 -7.27 -5.15
CA GLU A 174 2.54 -7.88 -5.81
C GLU A 174 1.66 -6.80 -6.47
N ALA A 175 1.37 -5.70 -5.76
CA ALA A 175 0.55 -4.60 -6.26
C ALA A 175 1.16 -3.92 -7.49
N ILE A 176 2.47 -3.65 -7.46
CA ILE A 176 3.19 -3.08 -8.59
C ILE A 176 3.19 -4.04 -9.78
N ALA A 177 3.60 -5.30 -9.60
CA ALA A 177 3.72 -6.25 -10.71
C ALA A 177 2.37 -6.51 -11.40
N ARG A 178 1.29 -6.69 -10.64
CA ARG A 178 -0.05 -6.93 -11.19
C ARG A 178 -0.67 -5.65 -11.77
N GLY A 179 -0.43 -4.49 -11.15
CA GLY A 179 -0.87 -3.19 -11.65
C GLY A 179 -0.22 -2.87 -12.99
N ASP A 180 1.10 -3.02 -13.09
CA ASP A 180 1.88 -2.74 -14.31
C ASP A 180 1.51 -3.65 -15.49
N ALA A 181 1.11 -4.89 -15.21
CA ALA A 181 0.59 -5.80 -16.23
C ALA A 181 -0.72 -5.29 -16.87
N VAL A 182 -1.46 -4.40 -16.19
CA VAL A 182 -2.72 -3.81 -16.66
C VAL A 182 -2.53 -2.40 -17.21
N ALA A 183 -1.77 -1.57 -16.49
CA ALA A 183 -1.44 -0.19 -16.83
C ALA A 183 -0.04 0.15 -16.31
N LYS A 184 0.94 0.22 -17.22
CA LYS A 184 2.36 0.43 -16.87
C LYS A 184 2.59 1.77 -16.17
N SER A 185 3.16 1.71 -14.97
CA SER A 185 3.52 2.89 -14.19
C SER A 185 4.77 3.57 -14.73
N PRO A 186 4.77 4.91 -14.91
CA PRO A 186 6.00 5.66 -15.13
C PRO A 186 6.79 5.84 -13.83
N ALA A 187 6.21 5.53 -12.67
CA ALA A 187 6.81 5.79 -11.36
C ALA A 187 7.59 4.59 -10.79
N TYR A 188 7.27 3.35 -11.18
CA TYR A 188 7.83 2.16 -10.52
C TYR A 188 9.05 1.53 -11.19
N GLY A 189 9.47 2.02 -12.36
CA GLY A 189 10.79 1.77 -12.94
C GLY A 189 11.30 0.31 -12.84
N TYR A 190 10.63 -0.62 -13.53
CA TYR A 190 11.19 -1.92 -13.89
C TYR A 190 11.39 -2.03 -15.41
#